data_AF-A0A8B6FV13-F1
#
_entry.id   AF-A0A8B6FV13-F1
#
_cell.length_a   1.000
_cell.length_b   1.000
_cell.length_c   1.000
_cell.angle_alpha   90.00
_cell.angle_beta   90.00
_cell.angle_gamma   90.00
#
_symmetry.space_group_name_H-M   'P 1'
#
loop_
_entity.id
_entity.type
_entity.pdbx_description
1 polymer ?
#
loop_
_entity_poly.entity_id
_entity_poly.type
_entity_poly.pdbx_seq_one_letter_code
_entity_poly.pdbx_strand_id
1 'polypeptide(L)'
;MNGRTLGDIDGKFTCRNSSVVDYCLCSAELIQNFTDFKKIENINSEVDGTTVVTQETVDMIISKIGKVLINSAGNTFGFKVSAGKKSEHRKNKPWFDHDCKAARSEFHKMKRNKNKSPFHRALVSDAEKRYKNTMNKAHKKYRSDFRKKMDDLKQKDAKEFWRLLNENKSTAQPKIDFDKLVSYFKELNSDLRDDTEEQPN
;
A
#
# COMPACT_ATOMS: atom_id res chain seq x y z
N MET A 1 -7.12 -4.63 -14.02
CA MET A 1 -8.50 -4.18 -14.27
C MET A 1 -9.02 -3.57 -12.98
N ASN A 2 -9.39 -2.28 -12.99
CA ASN A 2 -9.96 -1.60 -11.83
C ASN A 2 -11.49 -1.81 -11.82
N GLY A 3 -11.96 -3.02 -11.46
CA GLY A 3 -13.35 -3.25 -11.08
C GLY A 3 -14.45 -2.92 -12.10
N ARG A 4 -14.18 -2.97 -13.42
CA ARG A 4 -15.23 -2.80 -14.45
C ARG A 4 -15.85 -4.16 -14.79
N THR A 5 -17.17 -4.23 -14.90
CA THR A 5 -17.90 -5.39 -15.42
C THR A 5 -18.28 -5.17 -16.89
N LEU A 6 -18.65 -6.25 -17.60
CA LEU A 6 -19.07 -6.18 -19.00
C LEU A 6 -20.36 -5.34 -19.11
N GLY A 7 -20.32 -4.25 -19.89
CA GLY A 7 -21.45 -3.36 -20.13
C GLY A 7 -21.21 -1.89 -19.76
N ASP A 8 -20.10 -1.56 -19.09
CA ASP A 8 -19.80 -0.18 -18.71
C ASP A 8 -19.48 0.72 -19.91
N ILE A 9 -20.20 1.83 -20.03
CA ILE A 9 -19.98 2.87 -21.04
C ILE A 9 -18.65 3.58 -20.77
N ASP A 10 -17.82 3.75 -21.78
CA ASP A 10 -16.53 4.43 -21.64
C ASP A 10 -16.69 5.88 -21.17
N GLY A 11 -15.94 6.24 -20.12
CA GLY A 11 -15.83 7.61 -19.62
C GLY A 11 -16.75 8.00 -18.45
N LYS A 12 -17.65 7.12 -17.97
CA LYS A 12 -18.38 7.36 -16.72
C LYS A 12 -17.75 6.57 -15.57
N PHE A 13 -17.30 7.28 -14.54
CA PHE A 13 -16.84 6.68 -13.30
C PHE A 13 -18.01 5.99 -12.58
N THR A 14 -17.79 4.77 -12.08
CA THR A 14 -18.77 4.03 -11.26
C THR A 14 -19.12 4.76 -9.96
N CYS A 15 -18.25 5.67 -9.48
CA CYS A 15 -18.53 6.54 -8.34
C CYS A 15 -18.18 8.00 -8.68
N ARG A 16 -19.18 8.89 -8.66
CA ARG A 16 -19.03 10.32 -8.91
C ARG A 16 -18.29 10.98 -7.74
N ASN A 17 -17.02 11.34 -7.95
CA ASN A 17 -16.17 12.12 -7.04
C ASN A 17 -15.86 11.46 -5.69
N SER A 18 -14.80 10.62 -5.67
CA SER A 18 -13.87 10.39 -4.55
C SER A 18 -13.94 9.15 -3.66
N SER A 19 -14.58 8.06 -4.09
CA SER A 19 -14.38 6.77 -3.40
C SER A 19 -13.92 5.69 -4.36
N VAL A 20 -12.73 5.14 -4.10
CA VAL A 20 -12.31 3.84 -4.64
C VAL A 20 -12.98 2.80 -3.75
N VAL A 21 -13.87 1.99 -4.32
CA VAL A 21 -14.43 0.84 -3.63
C VAL A 21 -13.50 -0.34 -3.94
N ASP A 22 -12.67 -0.72 -2.97
CA ASP A 22 -11.85 -1.91 -3.06
C ASP A 22 -12.72 -3.13 -2.74
N TYR A 23 -13.12 -3.87 -3.77
CA TYR A 23 -13.81 -5.14 -3.55
C TYR A 23 -12.78 -6.18 -3.10
N CYS A 24 -12.99 -6.75 -1.92
CA CYS A 24 -12.28 -7.94 -1.48
C CYS A 24 -13.14 -9.16 -1.80
N LEU A 25 -12.69 -10.00 -2.73
CA LEU A 25 -13.24 -11.33 -2.88
C LEU A 25 -12.65 -12.20 -1.77
N CYS A 26 -13.51 -12.68 -0.87
CA CYS A 26 -13.13 -13.55 0.22
C CYS A 26 -14.05 -14.77 0.27
N SER A 27 -13.53 -15.90 0.77
CA SER A 27 -14.35 -17.10 0.98
C SER A 27 -15.39 -16.85 2.07
N ALA A 28 -16.50 -17.58 2.01
CA ALA A 28 -17.56 -17.50 3.03
C ALA A 28 -17.02 -17.78 4.44
N GLU A 29 -16.05 -18.68 4.58
CA GLU A 29 -15.35 -18.96 5.84
C GLU A 29 -14.51 -17.79 6.36
N LEU A 30 -13.85 -17.03 5.46
CA LEU A 30 -13.15 -15.82 5.87
C LEU A 30 -14.16 -14.76 6.36
N ILE A 31 -15.36 -14.74 5.79
CA ILE A 31 -16.45 -13.87 6.25
C ILE A 31 -16.89 -14.24 7.67
N GLN A 32 -16.95 -15.53 7.99
CA GLN A 32 -17.31 -16.01 9.33
C GLN A 32 -16.29 -15.62 10.41
N ASN A 33 -15.04 -15.36 10.03
CA ASN A 33 -14.01 -14.85 10.94
C ASN A 33 -14.20 -13.37 11.32
N PHE A 34 -15.06 -12.62 10.61
CA PHE A 34 -15.51 -11.30 11.09
C PHE A 34 -16.56 -11.46 12.18
N THR A 35 -16.13 -11.99 13.33
CA THR A 35 -16.98 -12.16 14.54
C THR A 35 -17.47 -10.84 15.12
N ASP A 36 -16.94 -9.71 14.64
CA ASP A 36 -17.24 -8.38 15.14
C ASP A 36 -18.64 -7.88 14.74
N PHE A 37 -19.25 -8.45 13.69
CA PHE A 37 -20.66 -8.18 13.36
C PHE A 37 -21.61 -8.61 14.48
N LYS A 38 -21.37 -9.76 15.11
CA LYS A 38 -22.14 -10.24 16.27
C LYS A 38 -22.00 -9.31 17.49
N LYS A 39 -20.83 -8.68 17.66
CA LYS A 39 -20.59 -7.72 18.75
C LYS A 39 -21.34 -6.40 18.52
N ILE A 40 -21.50 -5.98 17.27
CA ILE A 40 -22.28 -4.80 16.89
C ILE A 40 -23.78 -5.05 17.11
N GLU A 41 -24.30 -6.23 16.75
CA GLU A 41 -25.71 -6.61 17.00
C GLU A 41 -26.07 -6.57 18.50
N ASN A 42 -25.16 -7.03 19.36
CA ASN A 42 -25.33 -6.95 20.81
C ASN A 42 -25.38 -5.49 21.32
N ILE A 43 -24.54 -4.61 20.77
CA ILE A 43 -24.56 -3.17 21.12
C ILE A 43 -25.87 -2.53 20.66
N ASN A 44 -26.36 -2.87 19.45
CA ASN A 44 -27.65 -2.37 18.97
C ASN A 44 -28.81 -2.82 19.86
N SER A 45 -28.80 -4.07 20.32
CA SER A 45 -29.83 -4.57 21.25
C SER A 45 -29.82 -3.85 22.60
N GLU A 46 -28.64 -3.46 23.11
CA GLU A 46 -28.51 -2.63 24.32
C GLU A 46 -29.02 -1.19 24.09
N VAL A 47 -28.79 -0.63 22.90
CA VAL A 47 -29.29 0.70 22.52
C VAL A 47 -30.82 0.70 22.47
N ASP A 48 -31.42 -0.32 21.85
CA ASP A 48 -32.87 -0.45 21.71
C ASP A 48 -33.58 -0.70 23.05
N GLY A 49 -32.89 -1.33 24.01
CA GLY A 49 -33.39 -1.53 25.38
C GLY A 49 -33.25 -0.33 26.30
N THR A 50 -32.61 0.76 25.87
CA THR A 50 -32.35 1.93 26.71
C THR A 50 -33.53 2.91 26.67
N THR A 51 -34.21 3.09 27.80
CA THR A 51 -35.40 3.97 27.91
C THR A 51 -35.08 5.41 28.30
N VAL A 52 -33.88 5.67 28.84
CA VAL A 52 -33.41 7.01 29.22
C VAL A 52 -32.05 7.27 28.61
N VAL A 53 -32.00 8.24 27.70
CA VAL A 53 -30.76 8.63 27.02
C VAL A 53 -30.08 9.75 27.80
N THR A 54 -28.99 9.40 28.50
CA THR A 54 -28.09 10.36 29.14
C THR A 54 -26.78 10.47 28.35
N GLN A 55 -26.03 11.55 28.57
CA GLN A 55 -24.71 11.72 27.96
C GLN A 55 -23.75 10.57 28.34
N GLU A 56 -23.85 10.09 29.57
CA GLU A 56 -23.05 8.97 30.07
C GLU A 56 -23.32 7.68 29.29
N THR A 57 -24.58 7.41 28.97
CA THR A 57 -24.97 6.25 28.15
C THR A 57 -24.42 6.38 26.72
N VAL A 58 -24.49 7.58 26.14
CA VAL A 58 -23.92 7.87 24.81
C VAL A 58 -22.41 7.63 24.80
N ASP A 59 -21.68 8.18 25.76
CA ASP A 59 -20.23 8.04 25.86
C ASP A 59 -19.81 6.58 26.08
N MET A 60 -20.58 5.83 26.87
CA MET A 60 -20.37 4.40 27.07
C MET A 60 -20.52 3.61 25.76
N ILE A 61 -21.59 3.86 24.99
CA ILE A 61 -21.83 3.17 23.71
C ILE A 61 -20.73 3.51 22.70
N ILE A 62 -20.36 4.78 22.59
CA ILE A 62 -19.26 5.23 21.71
C ILE A 62 -17.95 4.51 22.09
N SER A 63 -17.66 4.40 23.39
CA SER A 63 -16.47 3.69 23.88
C SER A 63 -16.50 2.20 23.52
N LYS A 64 -17.66 1.54 23.64
CA LYS A 64 -17.82 0.12 23.24
C LYS A 64 -17.60 -0.08 21.74
N ILE A 65 -18.22 0.75 20.89
CA ILE A 65 -18.04 0.70 19.43
C ILE A 65 -16.57 0.95 19.07
N GLY A 66 -15.96 1.98 19.67
CA GLY A 66 -14.55 2.30 19.46
C GLY A 66 -13.63 1.12 19.80
N LYS A 67 -13.88 0.42 20.92
CA LYS A 67 -13.11 -0.78 21.30
C LYS A 67 -13.30 -1.92 20.31
N VAL A 68 -14.52 -2.18 19.83
CA VAL A 68 -14.77 -3.19 18.81
C VAL A 68 -13.93 -2.88 17.57
N LEU A 69 -14.05 -1.67 17.02
CA LEU A 69 -13.31 -1.26 15.82
C LEU A 69 -11.78 -1.33 15.98
N ILE A 70 -11.25 -0.88 17.13
CA ILE A 70 -9.80 -0.95 17.41
C ILE A 70 -9.32 -2.39 17.49
N ASN A 71 -10.06 -3.27 18.16
CA ASN A 71 -9.70 -4.67 18.31
C ASN A 71 -9.81 -5.42 16.97
N SER A 72 -10.86 -5.17 16.19
CA SER A 72 -11.00 -5.67 14.82
C SER A 72 -9.81 -5.28 13.97
N ALA A 73 -9.50 -3.97 13.93
CA ALA A 73 -8.39 -3.46 13.14
C ALA A 73 -7.04 -4.01 13.61
N GLY A 74 -6.85 -4.15 14.93
CA GLY A 74 -5.67 -4.75 15.53
C GLY A 74 -5.47 -6.21 15.15
N ASN A 75 -6.55 -7.00 15.15
CA ASN A 75 -6.51 -8.42 14.78
C ASN A 75 -6.32 -8.63 13.28
N THR A 76 -6.98 -7.83 12.44
CA THR A 76 -6.91 -7.96 10.97
C THR A 76 -5.62 -7.38 10.39
N PHE A 77 -5.22 -6.18 10.83
CA PHE A 77 -4.11 -5.44 10.21
C PHE A 77 -2.83 -5.47 11.06
N GLY A 78 -2.89 -5.96 12.30
CA GLY A 78 -1.81 -5.93 13.28
C GLY A 78 -1.61 -4.54 13.90
N PHE A 79 -1.27 -4.49 15.19
CA PHE A 79 -0.79 -3.26 15.80
C PHE A 79 0.65 -3.00 15.34
N LYS A 80 0.85 -1.95 14.53
CA LYS A 80 2.19 -1.40 14.34
C LYS A 80 2.59 -0.72 15.64
N VAL A 81 3.22 -1.46 16.55
CA VAL A 81 4.02 -0.85 17.61
C VAL A 81 5.00 0.06 16.89
N SER A 82 4.93 1.36 17.14
CA SER A 82 5.90 2.32 16.61
C SER A 82 7.22 2.08 17.33
N ALA A 83 7.85 0.93 17.11
CA ALA A 83 9.27 0.78 17.32
C ALA A 83 9.89 1.87 16.45
N GLY A 84 10.42 2.90 17.12
CA GLY A 84 11.02 4.05 16.45
C GLY A 84 12.00 3.51 15.43
N LYS A 85 11.61 3.55 14.16
CA LYS A 85 12.49 3.10 13.08
C LYS A 85 13.68 4.04 13.16
N LYS A 86 14.81 3.56 13.70
CA LYS A 86 16.10 4.17 13.42
C LYS A 86 16.11 4.31 11.91
N SER A 87 16.04 5.55 11.40
CA SER A 87 15.93 5.75 9.97
C SER A 87 17.19 5.13 9.39
N GLU A 88 17.05 3.97 8.77
CA GLU A 88 18.13 3.34 8.06
C GLU A 88 18.66 4.42 7.13
N HIS A 89 19.92 4.81 7.35
CA HIS A 89 20.51 5.97 6.69
C HIS A 89 20.41 5.67 5.20
N ARG A 90 19.44 6.29 4.52
CA ARG A 90 19.13 5.95 3.13
C ARG A 90 20.41 6.16 2.37
N LYS A 91 21.03 5.06 1.92
CA LYS A 91 22.31 5.09 1.21
C LYS A 91 22.23 6.21 0.17
N ASN A 92 23.18 7.13 0.21
CA ASN A 92 23.21 8.26 -0.70
C ASN A 92 23.09 7.73 -2.12
N LYS A 93 22.02 8.13 -2.82
CA LYS A 93 21.79 7.66 -4.19
C LYS A 93 22.94 8.21 -5.05
N PRO A 94 23.72 7.36 -5.74
CA PRO A 94 24.91 7.81 -6.47
C PRO A 94 24.59 8.74 -7.64
N TRP A 95 23.36 8.72 -8.16
CA TRP A 95 22.89 9.62 -9.20
C TRP A 95 22.36 10.96 -8.68
N PHE A 96 22.20 11.14 -7.37
CA PHE A 96 21.64 12.35 -6.77
C PHE A 96 22.76 13.36 -6.48
N ASP A 97 23.17 14.05 -7.54
CA ASP A 97 24.28 15.00 -7.56
C ASP A 97 23.95 16.35 -6.90
N HIS A 98 24.94 17.25 -6.92
CA HIS A 98 24.81 18.61 -6.39
C HIS A 98 23.69 19.40 -7.08
N ASP A 99 23.53 19.25 -8.40
CA ASP A 99 22.49 19.97 -9.16
C ASP A 99 21.09 19.51 -8.76
N CYS A 100 20.91 18.21 -8.51
CA CYS A 100 19.68 17.67 -7.96
C CYS A 100 19.37 18.25 -6.57
N LYS A 101 20.39 18.44 -5.72
CA LYS A 101 20.23 19.08 -4.40
C LYS A 101 19.82 20.54 -4.53
N ALA A 102 20.50 21.29 -5.40
CA ALA A 102 20.24 22.71 -5.65
C ALA A 102 18.81 22.93 -6.17
N ALA A 103 18.42 22.22 -7.23
CA ALA A 103 17.08 22.34 -7.82
C ALA A 103 15.97 21.92 -6.84
N ARG A 104 16.22 20.88 -6.02
CA ARG A 104 15.30 20.45 -4.96
C ARG A 104 15.14 21.54 -3.89
N SER A 105 16.24 22.11 -3.43
CA SER A 105 16.24 23.17 -2.42
C SER A 105 15.47 24.41 -2.90
N GLU A 106 15.74 24.84 -4.13
CA GLU A 106 15.05 25.97 -4.78
C GLU A 106 13.54 25.74 -4.85
N PHE A 107 13.11 24.60 -5.41
CA PHE A 107 11.69 24.27 -5.53
C PHE A 107 10.99 24.25 -4.17
N HIS A 108 11.56 23.58 -3.16
CA HIS A 108 10.95 23.51 -1.83
C HIS A 108 10.99 24.85 -1.09
N LYS A 109 12.00 25.70 -1.32
CA LYS A 109 12.02 27.08 -0.81
C LYS A 109 10.85 27.88 -1.39
N MET A 110 10.65 27.83 -2.71
CA MET A 110 9.54 28.53 -3.38
C MET A 110 8.16 27.97 -2.98
N LYS A 111 8.04 26.66 -2.82
CA LYS A 111 6.80 26.00 -2.40
C LYS A 111 6.37 26.33 -0.97
N ARG A 112 7.34 26.59 -0.08
CA ARG A 112 7.07 27.02 1.31
C ARG A 112 6.65 28.49 1.41
N ASN A 113 6.91 29.29 0.39
CA ASN A 113 6.48 30.68 0.37
C ASN A 113 4.95 30.76 0.32
N LYS A 114 4.36 31.60 1.18
CA LYS A 114 2.91 31.79 1.29
C LYS A 114 2.33 32.69 0.19
N ASN A 115 3.15 33.35 -0.62
CA ASN A 115 2.69 34.17 -1.73
C ASN A 115 1.81 33.35 -2.71
N LYS A 116 0.61 33.87 -3.01
CA LYS A 116 -0.37 33.21 -3.89
C LYS A 116 -0.59 33.93 -5.22
N SER A 117 0.21 34.95 -5.53
CA SER A 117 0.17 35.69 -6.80
C SER A 117 0.25 34.73 -8.00
N PRO A 118 -0.49 34.99 -9.09
CA PRO A 118 -0.40 34.22 -10.33
C PRO A 118 1.05 34.09 -10.84
N PHE A 119 1.84 35.17 -10.75
CA PHE A 119 3.25 35.17 -11.12
C PHE A 119 4.09 34.23 -10.25
N HIS A 120 3.88 34.26 -8.93
CA HIS A 120 4.57 33.35 -8.02
C HIS A 120 4.20 31.88 -8.30
N ARG A 121 2.94 31.59 -8.63
CA ARG A 121 2.51 30.24 -9.02
C ARG A 121 3.22 29.77 -10.29
N ALA A 122 3.38 30.64 -11.28
CA ALA A 122 4.14 30.33 -12.50
C ALA A 122 5.61 30.01 -12.19
N LEU A 123 6.27 30.83 -11.36
CA LEU A 123 7.65 30.58 -10.93
C LEU A 123 7.81 29.24 -10.20
N VAL A 124 6.88 28.91 -9.30
CA VAL A 124 6.87 27.62 -8.60
C VAL A 124 6.71 26.46 -9.59
N SER A 125 5.83 26.60 -10.59
CA SER A 125 5.64 25.59 -11.64
C SER A 125 6.91 25.38 -12.46
N ASP A 126 7.58 26.46 -12.85
CA ASP A 126 8.82 26.36 -13.63
C ASP A 126 9.99 25.81 -12.80
N ALA A 127 10.08 26.16 -11.51
CA ALA A 127 11.01 25.53 -10.58
C ALA A 127 10.72 24.02 -10.42
N GLU A 128 9.45 23.61 -10.40
CA GLU A 128 9.06 22.20 -10.36
C GLU A 128 9.49 21.45 -11.61
N LYS A 129 9.25 22.02 -12.80
CA LYS A 129 9.69 21.45 -14.08
C LYS A 129 11.21 21.30 -14.10
N ARG A 130 11.95 22.35 -13.72
CA ARG A 130 13.42 22.32 -13.63
C ARG A 130 13.89 21.22 -12.69
N TYR A 131 13.33 21.13 -11.49
CA TYR A 131 13.65 20.07 -10.52
C TYR A 131 13.44 18.66 -11.10
N LYS A 132 12.27 18.39 -11.69
CA LYS A 132 11.95 17.09 -12.32
C LYS A 132 12.92 16.77 -13.46
N ASN A 133 13.20 17.75 -14.33
CA ASN A 133 14.09 17.58 -15.48
C ASN A 133 15.53 17.30 -15.05
N THR A 134 16.05 18.04 -14.06
CA THR A 134 17.40 17.82 -13.52
C THR A 134 17.51 16.41 -12.93
N MET A 135 16.53 15.98 -12.13
CA MET A 135 16.52 14.62 -11.58
C MET A 135 16.49 13.55 -12.67
N ASN A 136 15.62 13.71 -13.67
CA ASN A 136 15.50 12.77 -14.78
C ASN A 136 16.80 12.70 -15.58
N LYS A 137 17.46 13.85 -15.82
CA LYS A 137 18.75 13.93 -16.52
C LYS A 137 19.85 13.21 -15.74
N ALA A 138 19.99 13.49 -14.45
CA ALA A 138 20.98 12.85 -13.60
C ALA A 138 20.77 11.34 -13.50
N HIS A 139 19.53 10.89 -13.34
CA HIS A 139 19.19 9.47 -13.31
C HIS A 139 19.45 8.77 -14.65
N LYS A 140 19.08 9.39 -15.78
CA LYS A 140 19.38 8.86 -17.12
C LYS A 140 20.89 8.77 -17.36
N LYS A 141 21.63 9.81 -17.00
CA LYS A 141 23.10 9.83 -17.11
C LYS A 141 23.73 8.71 -16.31
N TYR A 142 23.36 8.58 -15.03
CA TYR A 142 23.87 7.50 -14.19
C TYR A 142 23.55 6.11 -14.77
N ARG A 143 22.32 5.87 -15.25
CA ARG A 143 21.97 4.58 -15.87
C ARG A 143 22.80 4.31 -17.13
N SER A 144 23.02 5.32 -17.95
CA SER A 144 23.87 5.22 -19.14
C SER A 144 25.32 4.89 -18.77
N ASP A 145 25.89 5.65 -17.83
CA ASP A 145 27.28 5.46 -17.37
C ASP A 145 27.46 4.11 -16.68
N PHE A 146 26.47 3.69 -15.88
CA PHE A 146 26.48 2.38 -15.23
C PHE A 146 26.40 1.23 -16.24
N ARG A 147 25.60 1.35 -17.31
CA ARG A 147 25.58 0.36 -18.40
C ARG A 147 26.95 0.23 -19.06
N LYS A 148 27.56 1.35 -19.44
CA LYS A 148 28.91 1.35 -20.02
C LYS A 148 29.93 0.69 -19.09
N LYS A 149 29.89 1.04 -17.79
CA LYS A 149 30.73 0.39 -16.77
C LYS A 149 30.50 -1.12 -16.72
N MET A 150 29.26 -1.58 -16.76
CA MET A 150 28.94 -3.02 -16.75
C MET A 150 29.43 -3.71 -18.01
N ASP A 151 29.31 -3.08 -19.18
CA ASP A 151 29.82 -3.62 -20.45
C ASP A 151 31.35 -3.72 -20.45
N ASP A 152 32.04 -2.70 -19.94
CA ASP A 152 33.50 -2.71 -19.76
C ASP A 152 33.96 -3.80 -18.79
N LEU A 153 33.30 -3.93 -17.63
CA LEU A 153 33.63 -4.94 -16.63
C LEU A 153 33.37 -6.36 -17.15
N LYS A 154 32.33 -6.56 -17.96
CA LYS A 154 32.05 -7.87 -18.57
C LYS A 154 33.24 -8.40 -19.38
N GLN A 155 33.99 -7.51 -20.04
CA GLN A 155 35.14 -7.89 -20.86
C GLN A 155 36.46 -7.93 -20.08
N LYS A 156 36.64 -7.03 -19.09
CA LYS A 156 37.93 -6.83 -18.41
C LYS A 156 38.04 -7.53 -17.05
N ASP A 157 36.95 -7.60 -16.30
CA ASP A 157 36.93 -8.16 -14.94
C ASP A 157 35.56 -8.82 -14.63
N ALA A 158 35.48 -10.11 -14.97
CA ALA A 158 34.29 -10.90 -14.75
C ALA A 158 33.92 -11.01 -13.25
N LYS A 159 34.90 -11.00 -12.34
CA LYS A 159 34.65 -11.15 -10.90
C LYS A 159 33.91 -9.93 -10.36
N GLU A 160 34.40 -8.74 -10.69
CA GLU A 160 33.78 -7.49 -10.26
C GLU A 160 32.42 -7.26 -10.93
N PHE A 161 32.26 -7.67 -12.20
CA PHE A 161 30.97 -7.69 -12.89
C PHE A 161 29.92 -8.49 -12.11
N TRP A 162 30.23 -9.75 -11.78
CA TRP A 162 29.30 -10.61 -11.04
C TRP A 162 29.05 -10.12 -9.61
N ARG A 163 30.05 -9.52 -8.96
CA ARG A 163 29.88 -8.89 -7.64
C ARG A 163 28.81 -7.81 -7.69
N LEU A 164 28.92 -6.85 -8.63
CA LEU A 164 27.96 -5.76 -8.79
C LEU A 164 26.56 -6.24 -9.18
N LEU A 165 26.46 -7.26 -10.03
CA LEU A 165 25.19 -7.85 -10.43
C LEU A 165 24.45 -8.48 -9.23
N ASN A 166 25.21 -9.07 -8.31
CA ASN A 166 24.66 -9.76 -7.13
C ASN A 166 24.37 -8.81 -5.95
N GLU A 167 24.95 -7.59 -5.94
CA GLU A 167 24.86 -6.62 -4.84
C GLU A 167 23.44 -6.13 -4.54
N ASN A 168 22.52 -6.21 -5.51
CA ASN A 168 21.12 -5.79 -5.38
C ASN A 168 20.13 -6.91 -5.72
N LYS A 169 20.50 -8.18 -5.57
CA LYS A 169 19.51 -9.26 -5.61
C LYS A 169 18.46 -8.96 -4.54
N SER A 170 17.26 -8.63 -5.03
CA SER A 170 16.04 -8.50 -4.24
C SER A 170 16.01 -9.63 -3.22
N THR A 171 15.78 -9.27 -1.96
CA THR A 171 15.58 -10.13 -0.79
C THR A 171 15.26 -11.58 -1.17
N ALA A 172 16.02 -12.53 -0.60
CA ALA A 172 15.78 -13.96 -0.74
C ALA A 172 14.26 -14.21 -0.82
N GLN A 173 13.82 -14.84 -1.92
CA GLN A 173 12.43 -15.27 -2.04
C GLN A 173 12.07 -15.95 -0.72
N PRO A 174 10.92 -15.59 -0.10
CA PRO A 174 10.51 -16.25 1.12
C PRO A 174 10.57 -17.75 0.86
N LYS A 175 11.21 -18.51 1.75
CA LYS A 175 11.30 -19.96 1.65
C LYS A 175 9.91 -20.51 1.96
N ILE A 176 9.01 -20.38 0.99
CA ILE A 176 7.67 -20.93 1.04
C ILE A 176 7.85 -22.42 0.82
N ASP A 177 7.46 -23.19 1.81
CA ASP A 177 7.37 -24.63 1.70
C ASP A 177 6.30 -24.96 0.66
N PHE A 178 6.73 -25.57 -0.44
CA PHE A 178 5.85 -25.88 -1.56
C PHE A 178 4.79 -26.89 -1.15
N ASP A 179 5.13 -27.82 -0.25
CA ASP A 179 4.17 -28.81 0.24
C ASP A 179 3.08 -28.14 1.08
N LYS A 180 3.47 -27.14 1.89
CA LYS A 180 2.51 -26.34 2.65
C LYS A 180 1.58 -25.52 1.74
N LEU A 181 2.10 -24.98 0.64
CA LEU A 181 1.30 -24.28 -0.36
C LEU A 181 0.31 -25.22 -1.05
N VAL A 182 0.77 -26.42 -1.44
CA VAL A 182 -0.06 -27.44 -2.10
C VAL A 182 -1.16 -27.95 -1.16
N SER A 183 -0.83 -28.25 0.10
CA SER A 183 -1.81 -28.69 1.09
C SER A 183 -2.88 -27.64 1.34
N TYR A 184 -2.48 -26.36 1.49
CA TYR A 184 -3.43 -25.26 1.63
C TYR A 184 -4.43 -25.18 0.47
N PHE A 185 -3.97 -25.30 -0.78
CA PHE A 185 -4.87 -25.27 -1.93
C PHE A 185 -5.69 -26.56 -2.10
N LYS A 186 -5.24 -27.69 -1.57
CA LYS A 186 -6.04 -28.92 -1.54
C LYS A 186 -7.19 -28.81 -0.54
N GLU A 187 -6.90 -28.33 0.67
CA GLU A 187 -7.90 -28.06 1.71
C GLU A 187 -8.93 -27.03 1.22
N LEU A 188 -8.48 -25.95 0.58
CA LEU A 188 -9.37 -24.92 0.05
C LEU A 188 -10.32 -25.42 -1.06
N ASN A 189 -10.00 -26.55 -1.71
CA ASN A 189 -10.83 -27.17 -2.73
C ASN A 189 -11.60 -28.41 -2.24
N SER A 190 -11.38 -28.87 -1.00
CA SER A 190 -12.16 -29.98 -0.43
C SER A 190 -13.53 -29.52 0.06
N ASP A 191 -13.67 -28.26 0.48
CA ASP A 191 -14.95 -27.71 0.97
C ASP A 191 -15.99 -27.48 -0.15
N LEU A 192 -15.61 -27.68 -1.42
CA LEU A 192 -16.51 -27.58 -2.58
C LEU A 192 -17.11 -28.93 -3.00
N ARG A 193 -16.86 -30.03 -2.27
CA ARG A 193 -17.25 -31.39 -2.70
C ARG A 193 -18.37 -32.05 -1.91
N ASP A 194 -18.90 -31.41 -0.86
CA ASP A 194 -19.96 -32.02 -0.02
C ASP A 194 -21.40 -31.71 -0.45
N ASP A 195 -21.63 -30.93 -1.52
CA ASP A 195 -23.00 -30.57 -1.96
C ASP A 195 -23.56 -31.43 -3.12
N THR A 196 -22.90 -32.52 -3.51
CA THR A 196 -23.44 -33.45 -4.52
C THR A 196 -23.29 -34.90 -4.10
N GLU A 197 -24.05 -35.32 -3.09
CA GLU A 197 -24.53 -36.71 -2.96
C GLU A 197 -25.72 -36.81 -1.99
N GLU A 198 -26.83 -36.13 -2.32
CA GLU A 198 -28.16 -36.58 -1.94
C GLU A 198 -28.92 -37.00 -3.20
N GLN A 199 -29.11 -38.30 -3.40
CA GLN A 199 -30.30 -38.87 -4.06
C GLN A 199 -30.40 -40.38 -3.75
N PRO A 200 -31.61 -40.97 -3.81
CA PRO A 200 -32.20 -41.70 -2.70
C PRO A 200 -32.36 -43.20 -2.98
N ASN A 201 -32.60 -43.96 -1.91
CA ASN A 201 -33.54 -45.09 -1.87
C ASN A 201 -33.93 -45.41 -0.43
#